data_AF-A0A9E0KFF4-F1
#
_entry.id   AF-A0A9E0KFF4-F1
#
_cell.length_a   1.000
_cell.length_b   1.000
_cell.length_c   1.000
_cell.angle_alpha   90.00
_cell.angle_beta   90.00
_cell.angle_gamma   90.00
#
_symmetry.space_group_name_H-M   'P 1'
#
loop_
_entity.id
_entity.type
_entity.pdbx_description
1 polymer ?
#
loop_
_entity_poly.entity_id
_entity_poly.type
_entity_poly.pdbx_seq_one_letter_code
_entity_poly.pdbx_strand_id
1 'polypeptide(L)'
;MKKTILIVALLVGFVASGVAQSRSIGLRSFQEVSYQHGFGSSNMLEIDGGFFNTGLQATATYNWLFPIDWGYEGSWNWYVGPGAYAGIRSNSNNNDGLFIGAAGMIGIEYNFWFPLQLSIDYRPTIALFNSSNMPFGFYSNTVGLGVRYIF
;
A
#
# COMPACT_ATOMS: atom_id res chain seq x y z
N MET A 1 10.69 23.60 4.58
CA MET A 1 11.74 22.64 4.16
C MET A 1 12.39 21.93 5.34
N LYS A 2 13.10 22.62 6.25
CA LYS A 2 13.79 21.96 7.39
C LYS A 2 12.86 21.15 8.32
N LYS A 3 11.68 21.70 8.64
CA LYS A 3 10.68 21.02 9.48
C LYS A 3 10.05 19.80 8.78
N THR A 4 9.84 19.89 7.48
CA THR A 4 9.28 18.80 6.66
C THR A 4 10.27 17.63 6.54
N ILE A 5 11.56 17.92 6.34
CA ILE A 5 12.63 16.91 6.33
C ILE A 5 12.78 16.26 7.71
N LEU A 6 12.66 17.04 8.79
CA LEU A 6 12.73 16.50 10.15
C LEU A 6 11.56 15.55 10.45
N ILE A 7 10.35 15.91 10.02
CA ILE A 7 9.15 15.06 10.19
C ILE A 7 9.27 13.78 9.37
N VAL A 8 9.73 13.87 8.13
CA VAL A 8 9.98 12.68 7.28
C VAL A 8 11.08 11.81 7.89
N ALA A 9 12.16 12.40 8.39
CA ALA A 9 13.25 11.67 9.04
C ALA A 9 12.83 11.06 10.39
N LEU A 10 11.96 11.72 11.15
CA LEU A 10 11.37 11.18 12.39
C LEU A 10 10.41 10.01 12.10
N LEU A 11 9.60 10.12 11.04
CA LEU A 11 8.73 9.04 10.58
C LEU A 11 9.54 7.83 10.08
N VAL A 12 10.65 8.06 9.37
CA VAL A 12 11.57 7.01 8.93
C VAL A 12 12.38 6.43 10.10
N GLY A 13 12.75 7.24 11.08
CA GLY A 13 13.53 6.82 12.25
C GLY A 13 12.75 5.94 13.25
N PHE A 14 11.42 6.12 13.35
CA PHE A 14 10.57 5.30 14.23
C PHE A 14 10.43 3.84 13.73
N VAL A 15 10.57 3.61 12.42
CA VAL A 15 10.44 2.29 11.76
C VAL A 15 11.55 1.32 12.19
N ALA A 16 12.69 1.82 12.68
CA ALA A 16 13.91 1.02 12.89
C ALA A 16 14.02 0.26 14.23
N SER A 17 13.01 0.28 15.10
CA SER A 17 13.10 -0.37 16.43
C SER A 17 12.53 -1.80 16.45
N GLY A 18 13.39 -2.75 16.08
CA GLY A 18 13.65 -4.00 16.81
C GLY A 18 12.49 -4.87 17.30
N VAL A 19 11.82 -5.58 16.40
CA VAL A 19 11.27 -6.93 16.59
C VAL A 19 11.52 -7.70 15.29
N ALA A 20 11.43 -9.03 15.26
CA ALA A 20 11.46 -9.78 14.00
C ALA A 20 10.22 -9.39 13.18
N GLN A 21 10.34 -8.31 12.41
CA GLN A 21 9.28 -7.71 11.63
C GLN A 21 9.08 -8.56 10.38
N SER A 22 7.93 -9.23 10.29
CA SER A 22 7.57 -9.99 9.09
C SER A 22 7.55 -9.05 7.90
N ARG A 23 8.24 -9.43 6.84
CA ARG A 23 8.24 -8.72 5.56
C ARG A 23 7.64 -9.60 4.51
N SER A 24 6.96 -8.99 3.55
CA SER A 24 6.49 -9.73 2.39
C SER A 24 6.71 -8.91 1.12
N ILE A 25 6.98 -9.59 0.01
CA ILE A 25 7.11 -8.95 -1.30
C ILE A 25 6.43 -9.79 -2.37
N GLY A 26 5.77 -9.14 -3.31
CA GLY A 26 5.18 -9.83 -4.44
C GLY A 26 4.39 -8.91 -5.33
N LEU A 27 3.25 -9.40 -5.82
CA LEU A 27 2.41 -8.69 -6.77
C LEU A 27 1.03 -8.44 -6.19
N ARG A 28 0.47 -7.26 -6.50
CA ARG A 28 -0.93 -6.92 -6.30
C ARG A 28 -1.59 -6.67 -7.65
N SER A 29 -2.69 -7.37 -7.91
CA SER A 29 -3.49 -7.34 -9.16
C SER A 29 -2.67 -7.54 -10.44
N PHE A 30 -1.53 -8.23 -10.35
CA PHE A 30 -0.54 -8.46 -11.42
C PHE A 30 -0.05 -7.19 -12.13
N GLN A 31 -0.24 -6.02 -11.52
CA GLN A 31 0.09 -4.71 -12.09
C GLN A 31 1.01 -3.89 -11.19
N GLU A 32 1.03 -4.20 -9.90
CA GLU A 32 1.81 -3.51 -8.89
C GLU A 32 2.77 -4.49 -8.22
N VAL A 33 4.01 -4.07 -8.03
CA VAL A 33 4.91 -4.68 -7.07
C VAL A 33 4.50 -4.18 -5.69
N SER A 34 4.28 -5.12 -4.77
CA SER A 34 3.81 -4.83 -3.43
C SER A 34 4.83 -5.30 -2.40
N TYR A 35 5.14 -4.45 -1.44
CA TYR A 35 6.01 -4.74 -0.31
C TYR A 35 5.30 -4.40 1.00
N GLN A 36 5.30 -5.34 1.93
CA GLN A 36 4.76 -5.16 3.27
C GLN A 36 5.84 -5.29 4.33
N HIS A 37 5.69 -4.51 5.39
CA HIS A 37 6.57 -4.49 6.53
C HIS A 37 5.74 -4.40 7.81
N GLY A 38 5.67 -5.50 8.56
CA GLY A 38 4.96 -5.59 9.83
C GLY A 38 5.69 -4.85 10.95
N PHE A 39 4.94 -4.23 11.85
CA PHE A 39 5.42 -3.65 13.11
C PHE A 39 4.84 -4.43 14.28
N GLY A 40 5.48 -5.57 14.59
CA GLY A 40 4.90 -6.56 15.48
C GLY A 40 3.72 -7.29 14.85
N SER A 41 2.74 -7.70 15.65
CA SER A 41 1.56 -8.46 15.19
C SER A 41 0.33 -7.61 14.89
N SER A 42 0.37 -6.30 15.17
CA SER A 42 -0.83 -5.45 15.15
C SER A 42 -0.86 -4.40 14.04
N ASN A 43 0.27 -4.13 13.38
CA ASN A 43 0.34 -3.08 12.38
C ASN A 43 1.27 -3.46 11.23
N MET A 44 1.07 -2.86 10.07
CA MET A 44 1.86 -3.10 8.86
C MET A 44 1.92 -1.86 7.97
N LEU A 45 3.09 -1.54 7.42
CA LEU A 45 3.22 -0.64 6.29
C LEU A 45 3.14 -1.46 4.99
N GLU A 46 2.28 -1.08 4.06
CA GLU A 46 2.24 -1.62 2.70
C GLU A 46 2.60 -0.52 1.69
N ILE A 47 3.52 -0.82 0.78
CA ILE A 47 3.95 0.05 -0.31
C ILE A 47 3.76 -0.68 -1.62
N ASP A 48 3.04 -0.07 -2.55
CA ASP A 48 2.76 -0.63 -3.87
C ASP A 48 3.23 0.33 -4.94
N GLY A 49 4.01 -0.18 -5.89
CA GLY A 49 4.49 0.56 -7.04
C GLY A 49 4.12 -0.16 -8.32
N GLY A 50 3.45 0.51 -9.24
CA GLY A 50 3.02 -0.11 -10.48
C GLY A 50 2.72 0.87 -11.60
N PHE A 51 2.30 0.31 -12.72
CA PHE A 51 1.87 1.08 -13.88
C PHE A 51 0.37 1.36 -13.79
N PHE A 52 -0.01 2.60 -14.08
CA PHE A 52 -1.41 3.02 -14.16
C PHE A 52 -1.65 3.76 -15.47
N ASN A 53 -2.38 3.13 -16.40
CA ASN A 53 -2.52 3.58 -17.78
C ASN A 53 -1.16 3.81 -18.46
N THR A 54 -0.79 5.06 -18.72
CA THR A 54 0.47 5.50 -19.35
C THR A 54 1.45 6.09 -18.33
N GLY A 55 1.26 5.81 -17.05
CA GLY A 55 2.00 6.42 -15.95
C GLY A 55 2.50 5.43 -14.91
N LEU A 56 3.25 5.95 -13.95
CA LEU A 56 3.70 5.24 -12.75
C LEU A 56 2.95 5.77 -11.54
N GLN A 57 2.57 4.87 -10.63
CA GLN A 57 1.95 5.21 -9.36
C GLN A 57 2.65 4.46 -8.23
N ALA A 58 2.83 5.14 -7.11
CA ALA A 58 3.20 4.57 -5.84
C ALA A 58 2.13 4.88 -4.80
N THR A 59 1.76 3.88 -3.99
CA THR A 59 0.83 4.01 -2.87
C THR A 59 1.51 3.50 -1.61
N ALA A 60 1.32 4.19 -0.48
CA ALA A 60 1.76 3.73 0.82
C ALA A 60 0.60 3.78 1.82
N THR A 61 0.38 2.71 2.57
CA THR A 61 -0.71 2.59 3.56
C THR A 61 -0.17 2.05 4.87
N TYR A 62 -0.68 2.57 5.99
CA TYR A 62 -0.42 2.03 7.32
C TYR A 62 -1.68 1.30 7.79
N ASN A 63 -1.58 0.00 7.96
CA ASN A 63 -2.71 -0.88 8.22
C ASN A 63 -2.64 -1.44 9.64
N TRP A 64 -3.77 -1.45 10.32
CA TRP A 64 -3.98 -2.23 11.54
C TRP A 64 -4.37 -3.65 11.15
N LEU A 65 -3.74 -4.64 11.78
CA LEU A 65 -3.98 -6.06 11.58
C LEU A 65 -4.87 -6.58 12.70
N PHE A 66 -5.88 -7.36 12.32
CA PHE A 66 -6.83 -7.99 13.22
C PHE A 66 -6.87 -9.49 12.94
N PRO A 67 -6.27 -10.31 13.81
CA PRO A 67 -6.26 -11.76 13.65
C PRO A 67 -7.67 -12.34 13.65
N ILE A 68 -7.90 -13.33 12.79
CA ILE A 68 -9.13 -14.12 12.75
C ILE A 68 -8.77 -15.53 13.18
N ASP A 69 -9.43 -16.01 14.23
CA ASP A 69 -9.26 -17.39 14.72
C ASP A 69 -10.07 -18.35 13.85
N TRP A 70 -9.49 -18.77 12.73
CA TRP A 70 -10.11 -19.68 11.78
C TRP A 70 -9.07 -20.60 11.13
N GLY A 71 -9.16 -21.90 11.39
CA GLY A 71 -8.36 -22.94 10.72
C GLY A 71 -7.28 -23.57 11.60
N TYR A 72 -6.72 -24.69 11.13
CA TYR A 72 -5.73 -25.49 11.88
C TYR A 72 -4.29 -25.25 11.42
N GLU A 73 -4.07 -24.67 10.23
CA GLU A 73 -2.76 -24.41 9.64
C GLU A 73 -2.76 -23.01 9.01
N GLY A 74 -1.73 -22.20 9.26
CA GLY A 74 -1.66 -20.81 8.78
C GLY A 74 -2.31 -19.77 9.71
N SER A 75 -2.39 -18.52 9.25
CA SER A 75 -3.01 -17.42 10.00
C SER A 75 -3.79 -16.50 9.09
N TRP A 76 -4.99 -16.10 9.54
CA TRP A 76 -5.82 -15.12 8.88
C TRP A 76 -5.73 -13.78 9.59
N ASN A 77 -5.66 -12.69 8.84
CA ASN A 77 -5.85 -11.35 9.36
C ASN A 77 -6.81 -10.61 8.44
N TRP A 78 -7.71 -9.80 8.99
CA TRP A 78 -8.24 -8.67 8.23
C TRP A 78 -7.50 -7.41 8.62
N TYR A 79 -7.46 -6.44 7.72
CA TYR A 79 -6.73 -5.21 7.93
C TYR A 79 -7.45 -4.01 7.34
N VAL A 80 -7.20 -2.85 7.93
CA VAL A 80 -7.71 -1.58 7.46
C VAL A 80 -6.72 -0.48 7.80
N GLY A 81 -6.62 0.55 6.96
CA GLY A 81 -5.63 1.59 7.16
C GLY A 81 -5.78 2.81 6.26
N PRO A 82 -5.33 4.00 6.70
CA PRO A 82 -5.16 5.14 5.83
C PRO A 82 -3.85 5.05 5.05
N GLY A 83 -3.76 5.84 3.99
CA GLY A 83 -2.56 5.98 3.19
C GLY A 83 -2.58 7.20 2.29
N ALA A 84 -1.56 7.27 1.45
CA ALA A 84 -1.43 8.28 0.43
C ALA A 84 -0.85 7.64 -0.83
N TYR A 85 -1.12 8.26 -1.97
CA TYR A 85 -0.58 7.84 -3.24
C TYR A 85 -0.10 9.03 -4.05
N ALA A 86 0.90 8.79 -4.88
CA ALA A 86 1.43 9.77 -5.81
C ALA A 86 1.86 9.07 -7.09
N GLY A 87 1.83 9.80 -8.19
CA GLY A 87 2.31 9.24 -9.45
C GLY A 87 2.46 10.27 -10.53
N ILE A 88 3.07 9.82 -11.62
CA ILE A 88 3.28 10.58 -12.83
C ILE A 88 2.49 9.93 -13.95
N ARG A 89 1.85 10.74 -14.79
CA ARG A 89 1.31 10.28 -16.08
C ARG A 89 2.15 10.88 -17.18
N SER A 90 2.46 10.07 -18.19
CA SER A 90 3.00 10.56 -19.44
C SER A 90 1.95 10.43 -20.53
N ASN A 91 1.66 11.51 -21.26
CA ASN A 91 0.66 11.48 -22.33
C ASN A 91 1.23 12.17 -23.57
N SER A 92 1.08 11.54 -24.75
CA SER A 92 1.69 11.97 -26.02
C SER A 92 1.36 13.42 -26.43
N ASN A 93 0.29 13.99 -25.86
CA ASN A 93 -0.20 15.34 -26.14
C ASN A 93 0.29 16.39 -25.12
N ASN A 94 1.51 16.26 -24.56
CA ASN A 94 2.13 17.25 -23.65
C ASN A 94 1.42 17.46 -22.29
N ASN A 95 0.55 16.53 -21.87
CA ASN A 95 -0.13 16.57 -20.57
C ASN A 95 0.54 15.64 -19.55
N ASP A 96 1.85 15.82 -19.39
CA ASP A 96 2.59 15.18 -18.31
C ASP A 96 2.13 15.75 -16.96
N GLY A 97 1.94 14.86 -15.99
CA GLY A 97 1.12 15.18 -14.83
C GLY A 97 1.56 14.52 -13.55
N LEU A 98 1.83 15.31 -12.52
CA LEU A 98 1.92 14.80 -11.15
C LEU A 98 0.51 14.75 -10.56
N PHE A 99 0.16 13.62 -9.97
CA PHE A 99 -1.04 13.49 -9.16
C PHE A 99 -0.66 12.98 -7.76
N ILE A 100 -1.33 13.51 -6.75
CA ILE A 100 -1.17 13.14 -5.34
C ILE A 100 -2.56 13.05 -4.71
N GLY A 101 -2.75 12.08 -3.83
CA GLY A 101 -4.00 11.95 -3.10
C GLY A 101 -3.91 11.10 -1.84
N ALA A 102 -5.05 10.98 -1.18
CA ALA A 102 -5.23 10.10 -0.03
C ALA A 102 -5.74 8.73 -0.50
N ALA A 103 -5.34 7.69 0.20
CA ALA A 103 -5.82 6.32 0.00
C ALA A 103 -6.40 5.79 1.31
N GLY A 104 -7.40 4.92 1.20
CA GLY A 104 -7.76 3.98 2.25
C GLY A 104 -7.44 2.57 1.78
N MET A 105 -7.31 1.65 2.72
CA MET A 105 -7.10 0.25 2.48
C MET A 105 -7.99 -0.55 3.41
N ILE A 106 -8.66 -1.57 2.90
CA ILE A 106 -9.32 -2.61 3.69
C ILE A 106 -9.11 -3.94 3.00
N GLY A 107 -8.73 -4.98 3.71
CA GLY A 107 -8.47 -6.28 3.11
C GLY A 107 -8.50 -7.43 4.09
N ILE A 108 -8.35 -8.62 3.54
CA ILE A 108 -8.16 -9.87 4.25
C ILE A 108 -6.96 -10.60 3.66
N GLU A 109 -6.13 -11.16 4.52
CA GLU A 109 -4.96 -11.94 4.14
C GLU A 109 -4.96 -13.30 4.83
N TYR A 110 -4.32 -14.24 4.16
CA TYR A 110 -4.00 -15.55 4.68
C TYR A 110 -2.52 -15.83 4.48
N ASN A 111 -1.81 -16.02 5.59
CA ASN A 111 -0.41 -16.40 5.62
C ASN A 111 -0.34 -17.92 5.81
N PHE A 112 0.27 -18.63 4.85
CA PHE A 112 0.44 -20.07 4.91
C PHE A 112 1.49 -20.47 5.96
N TRP A 113 1.55 -21.77 6.29
CA TRP A 113 2.60 -22.33 7.15
C TRP A 113 3.99 -22.39 6.47
N PHE A 114 4.04 -22.13 5.16
CA PHE A 114 5.24 -21.92 4.36
C PHE A 114 5.23 -20.45 3.85
N PRO A 115 6.33 -19.90 3.28
CA PRO A 115 6.53 -18.45 3.12
C PRO A 115 5.71 -17.83 1.97
N LEU A 116 4.40 -18.02 1.97
CA LEU A 116 3.45 -17.49 1.00
C LEU A 116 2.30 -16.79 1.73
N GLN A 117 1.90 -15.64 1.21
CA GLN A 117 0.71 -14.89 1.60
C GLN A 117 -0.20 -14.73 0.38
N LEU A 118 -1.49 -14.89 0.60
CA LEU A 118 -2.54 -14.44 -0.33
C LEU A 118 -3.37 -13.36 0.34
N SER A 119 -3.82 -12.37 -0.43
CA SER A 119 -4.69 -11.31 0.08
C SER A 119 -5.71 -10.87 -0.96
N ILE A 120 -6.85 -10.40 -0.45
CA ILE A 120 -7.86 -9.69 -1.23
C ILE A 120 -8.13 -8.38 -0.51
N ASP A 121 -8.04 -7.27 -1.23
CA ASP A 121 -8.18 -5.94 -0.65
C ASP A 121 -8.97 -4.99 -1.53
N TYR A 122 -9.38 -3.87 -0.95
CA TYR A 122 -10.04 -2.78 -1.63
C TYR A 122 -9.38 -1.46 -1.21
N ARG A 123 -8.99 -0.68 -2.23
CA ARG A 123 -8.28 0.57 -2.04
C ARG A 123 -9.08 1.76 -2.59
N PRO A 124 -9.92 2.42 -1.78
CA PRO A 124 -10.54 3.69 -2.18
C PRO A 124 -9.49 4.80 -2.22
N THR A 125 -9.57 5.69 -3.21
CA THR A 125 -8.66 6.85 -3.31
C THR A 125 -9.40 8.15 -3.54
N ILE A 126 -8.79 9.26 -3.11
CA ILE A 126 -9.29 10.61 -3.31
C ILE A 126 -8.12 11.46 -3.83
N ALA A 127 -8.26 12.04 -5.02
CA ALA A 127 -7.23 12.93 -5.55
C ALA A 127 -7.30 14.28 -4.83
N LEU A 128 -6.16 14.76 -4.35
CA LEU A 128 -6.03 16.04 -3.65
C LEU A 128 -5.35 17.11 -4.50
N PHE A 129 -4.39 16.69 -5.34
CA PHE A 129 -3.66 17.56 -6.25
C PHE A 129 -3.44 16.87 -7.60
N ASN A 130 -3.60 17.62 -8.68
CA ASN A 130 -3.32 17.15 -10.02
C ASN A 130 -2.92 18.32 -10.92
N SER A 131 -1.75 18.23 -11.57
CA SER A 131 -1.27 19.29 -12.48
C SER A 131 -1.89 19.24 -13.89
N SER A 132 -2.74 18.24 -14.18
CA SER A 132 -3.30 17.93 -15.50
C SER A 132 -4.81 18.23 -15.63
N ASN A 133 -5.37 19.13 -14.82
CA ASN A 133 -6.81 19.47 -14.81
C ASN A 133 -7.76 18.29 -14.56
N MET A 134 -7.32 17.21 -13.89
CA MET A 134 -8.28 16.20 -13.46
C MET A 134 -9.19 16.74 -12.36
N PRO A 135 -10.49 16.42 -12.39
CA PRO A 135 -11.41 16.85 -11.35
C PRO A 135 -10.98 16.31 -9.98
N PHE A 136 -11.06 17.15 -8.95
CA PHE A 136 -11.04 16.70 -7.57
C PHE A 136 -12.19 15.71 -7.36
N GLY A 137 -11.92 14.55 -6.77
CA GLY A 137 -12.96 13.54 -6.63
C GLY A 137 -12.49 12.23 -6.04
N PHE A 138 -13.48 11.41 -5.67
CA PHE A 138 -13.29 10.01 -5.33
C PHE A 138 -12.96 9.25 -6.61
N TYR A 139 -11.76 8.68 -6.66
CA TYR A 139 -11.39 7.69 -7.66
C TYR A 139 -11.52 6.34 -6.97
N SER A 140 -12.65 5.68 -7.22
CA SER A 140 -12.92 4.40 -6.60
C SER A 140 -12.44 3.26 -7.50
N ASN A 141 -11.91 2.24 -6.82
CA ASN A 141 -11.88 0.83 -7.23
C ASN A 141 -10.63 0.33 -7.94
N THR A 142 -9.65 -0.10 -7.14
CA THR A 142 -9.06 -1.42 -7.41
C THR A 142 -9.36 -2.35 -6.24
N VAL A 143 -10.12 -3.41 -6.54
CA VAL A 143 -10.02 -4.64 -5.76
C VAL A 143 -8.65 -5.24 -6.08
N GLY A 144 -7.87 -5.46 -5.05
CA GLY A 144 -6.54 -6.05 -5.08
C GLY A 144 -6.61 -7.56 -4.93
N LEU A 145 -5.87 -8.29 -5.76
CA LEU A 145 -5.48 -9.68 -5.43
C LEU A 145 -3.98 -9.70 -5.21
N GLY A 146 -3.55 -9.98 -3.98
CA GLY A 146 -2.14 -10.02 -3.61
C GLY A 146 -1.60 -11.44 -3.51
N VAL A 147 -0.41 -11.66 -4.07
CA VAL A 147 0.39 -12.87 -3.87
C VAL A 147 1.78 -12.42 -3.45
N ARG A 148 2.22 -12.76 -2.24
CA ARG A 148 3.50 -12.29 -1.68
C ARG A 148 4.29 -13.43 -1.03
N TYR A 149 5.61 -13.37 -1.17
CA TYR A 149 6.56 -14.21 -0.46
C TYR A 149 6.91 -13.59 0.89
N ILE A 150 6.86 -14.36 1.97
CA ILE A 150 7.11 -13.90 3.34
C ILE A 150 8.55 -14.23 3.75
N PHE A 151 9.26 -13.29 4.38
CA PHE A 151 10.65 -13.47 4.86
C PHE A 151 11.00 -12.62 6.09
#